data_AF-A0A1S3HX85-F1
#
_entry.id   AF-A0A1S3HX85-F1
#
_cell.length_a   1.000
_cell.length_b   1.000
_cell.length_c   1.000
_cell.angle_alpha   90.00
_cell.angle_beta   90.00
_cell.angle_gamma   90.00
#
_symmetry.space_group_name_H-M   'P 1'
#
loop_
_entity.id
_entity.type
_entity.pdbx_description
1 polymer ?
#
loop_
_entity_poly.entity_id
_entity_poly.type
_entity_poly.pdbx_seq_one_letter_code
_entity_poly.pdbx_strand_id
1 'polypeptide(L)'
;MKRTLRRNPFTLFAISIIILLLVVNYSLKQRCTVSVEKQLVAQNRKNRQAQLAKGNSKMGYLRDDTDSTHSFPPCGQICNFSMHKKKEDLFLRKDFNCKNIFLRLKNPPGKVFIPPLREPPPELLLDFTQNGSLMWSSDYRDGTRKGRKVHRKSDEIRTLLADDKVKSIAKYDIQGVGYKQLLSKYQDQLKGKSGMVIGSISPWVEVILLNLGVIHVTTVDYNPVLFDHPQLSFEFMSDLADKITKNQKLLMDFAASFSSLEHSGLGRYGDPINPYGDLEAAAQIWCMLKPGALFYLGIPVNFGTPEGWLVFNAHRIYGEARIEQITANYEILERTPVGRLHGVFVLRKGL
;
A
#
# COMPACT_ATOMS: atom_id res chain seq x y z
N MET A 1 -39.98 51.43 43.81
CA MET A 1 -38.69 51.27 44.52
C MET A 1 -37.99 50.00 44.02
N LYS A 2 -36.67 50.09 43.84
CA LYS A 2 -35.76 49.17 43.14
C LYS A 2 -35.85 47.70 43.60
N ARG A 3 -35.98 46.74 42.66
CA ARG A 3 -35.68 45.31 42.90
C ARG A 3 -34.22 45.04 42.56
N THR A 4 -33.42 44.88 43.59
CA THR A 4 -32.00 44.52 43.54
C THR A 4 -31.87 43.02 43.23
N LEU A 5 -31.28 42.66 42.08
CA LEU A 5 -30.85 41.29 41.82
C LEU A 5 -29.68 40.95 42.76
N ARG A 6 -29.92 40.12 43.78
CA ARG A 6 -28.86 39.46 44.54
C ARG A 6 -28.22 38.38 43.67
N ARG A 7 -26.99 38.61 43.20
CA ARG A 7 -26.15 37.56 42.60
C ARG A 7 -25.75 36.55 43.68
N ASN A 8 -26.01 35.28 43.42
CA ASN A 8 -25.70 34.17 44.33
C ASN A 8 -24.17 33.95 44.37
N PRO A 9 -23.50 34.03 45.54
CA PRO A 9 -22.03 33.95 45.63
C PRO A 9 -21.46 32.63 45.08
N PHE A 10 -22.24 31.55 45.06
CA PHE A 10 -21.83 30.27 44.48
C PHE A 10 -21.66 30.30 42.95
N THR A 11 -22.46 31.08 42.24
CA THR A 11 -22.36 31.19 40.76
C THR A 11 -21.14 31.99 40.30
N LEU A 12 -20.71 32.99 41.06
CA LEU A 12 -19.47 33.74 40.77
C LEU A 12 -18.22 32.90 41.05
N PHE A 13 -18.25 32.08 42.11
CA PHE A 13 -17.13 31.21 42.47
C PHE A 13 -16.90 30.09 41.43
N ALA A 14 -17.98 29.50 40.92
CA ALA A 14 -17.90 28.45 39.88
C ALA A 14 -17.35 29.00 38.54
N ILE A 15 -17.75 30.20 38.14
CA ILE A 15 -17.25 30.84 36.91
C ILE A 15 -15.75 31.18 37.03
N SER A 16 -15.30 31.65 38.20
CA SER A 16 -13.87 31.92 38.45
C SER A 16 -13.00 30.66 38.40
N ILE A 17 -13.49 29.51 38.88
CA ILE A 17 -12.77 28.24 38.81
C ILE A 17 -12.66 27.73 37.36
N ILE A 18 -13.73 27.85 36.56
CA ILE A 18 -13.72 27.43 35.15
C ILE A 18 -12.75 28.30 34.33
N ILE A 19 -12.74 29.62 34.55
CA ILE A 19 -11.80 30.53 33.89
C ILE A 19 -10.36 30.19 34.29
N LEU A 20 -10.10 29.92 35.57
CA LEU A 20 -8.77 29.52 36.04
C LEU A 20 -8.30 28.21 35.39
N LEU A 21 -9.17 27.21 35.28
CA LEU A 21 -8.87 25.93 34.62
C LEU A 21 -8.58 26.10 33.12
N LEU A 22 -9.32 26.96 32.42
CA LEU A 22 -9.08 27.26 31.01
C LEU A 22 -7.76 28.00 30.79
N VAL A 23 -7.42 28.97 31.65
CA VAL A 23 -6.16 29.71 31.59
C VAL A 23 -4.96 28.79 31.88
N VAL A 24 -5.08 27.90 32.87
CA VAL A 24 -4.06 26.90 33.20
C VAL A 24 -3.86 25.93 32.02
N ASN A 25 -4.93 25.43 31.40
CA ASN A 25 -4.84 24.56 30.22
C ASN A 25 -4.20 25.28 29.03
N TYR A 26 -4.53 26.55 28.79
CA TYR A 26 -3.96 27.34 27.72
C TYR A 26 -2.45 27.59 27.92
N SER A 27 -2.03 27.93 29.15
CA SER A 27 -0.62 28.10 29.50
C SER A 27 0.17 26.78 29.44
N LEU A 28 -0.43 25.65 29.83
CA LEU A 28 0.19 24.33 29.68
C LEU A 28 0.37 23.97 28.20
N LYS A 29 -0.64 24.24 27.36
CA LYS A 29 -0.56 24.00 25.91
C LYS A 29 0.53 24.84 25.25
N GLN A 30 0.64 26.13 25.62
CA GLN A 30 1.71 27.01 25.12
C GLN A 30 3.11 26.55 25.56
N ARG A 31 3.28 26.12 26.83
CA ARG A 31 4.56 25.58 27.34
C ARG A 31 4.96 24.28 26.63
N CYS A 32 4.01 23.40 26.32
CA CYS A 32 4.27 22.19 25.53
C CYS A 32 4.72 22.52 24.10
N THR A 33 4.06 23.45 23.39
CA THR A 33 4.48 23.85 22.04
C THR A 33 5.89 24.43 22.01
N VAL A 34 6.23 25.30 22.96
CA VAL A 34 7.59 25.89 23.03
C VAL A 34 8.65 24.85 23.39
N SER A 35 8.31 23.84 24.20
CA SER A 35 9.21 22.73 24.53
C SER A 35 9.49 21.82 23.32
N VAL A 36 8.46 21.51 22.54
CA VAL A 36 8.57 20.70 21.31
C VAL A 36 9.38 21.42 20.23
N GLU A 37 9.14 22.72 20.05
CA GLU A 37 9.89 23.53 19.09
C GLU A 37 11.39 23.63 19.45
N LYS A 38 11.71 23.78 20.74
CA LYS A 38 13.10 23.76 21.23
C LYS A 38 13.76 22.39 21.04
N GLN A 39 13.03 21.29 21.21
CA GLN A 39 13.53 19.93 20.95
C GLN A 39 13.81 19.70 19.46
N LEU A 40 12.92 20.14 18.57
CA LEU A 40 13.08 20.05 17.11
C LEU A 40 14.31 20.85 16.62
N VAL A 41 14.52 22.06 17.14
CA VAL A 41 15.69 22.89 16.78
C VAL A 41 17.00 22.28 17.29
N ALA A 42 17.00 21.69 18.49
CA ALA A 42 18.18 21.01 19.03
C ALA A 42 18.52 19.72 18.27
N GLN A 43 17.51 18.97 17.81
CA GLN A 43 17.69 17.76 17.02
C GLN A 43 18.20 18.07 15.61
N ASN A 44 17.70 19.15 14.98
CA ASN A 44 18.21 19.63 13.69
C ASN A 44 19.67 20.10 13.75
N ARG A 45 20.11 20.71 14.87
CA ARG A 45 21.52 21.08 15.06
C ARG A 45 22.44 19.86 15.22
N LYS A 46 22.01 18.84 15.97
CA LYS A 46 22.77 17.58 16.12
C LYS A 46 22.88 16.82 14.79
N ASN A 47 21.81 16.81 13.99
CA ASN A 47 21.79 16.13 12.68
C ASN A 47 22.72 16.82 11.66
N ARG A 48 22.80 18.16 11.67
CA ARG A 48 23.76 18.92 10.83
C ARG A 48 25.22 18.64 11.20
N GLN A 49 25.53 18.49 12.49
CA GLN A 49 26.89 18.16 12.93
C GLN A 49 27.27 16.70 12.61
N ALA A 50 26.31 15.77 12.64
CA ALA A 50 26.54 14.38 12.24
C ALA A 50 26.78 14.21 10.72
N GLN A 51 26.19 15.07 9.88
CA GLN A 51 26.42 15.09 8.42
C GLN A 51 27.84 15.53 8.04
N LEU A 52 28.45 16.45 8.80
CA LEU A 52 29.82 16.94 8.52
C LEU A 52 30.92 15.94 8.93
N ALA A 53 30.60 14.95 9.79
CA ALA A 53 31.57 14.01 10.33
C ALA A 53 31.65 12.66 9.60
N LYS A 54 30.76 12.38 8.62
CA LYS A 54 30.73 11.10 7.87
C LYS A 54 30.94 11.32 6.37
N GLY A 55 32.08 11.90 6.03
CA GLY A 55 32.66 11.77 4.69
C GLY A 55 33.46 10.47 4.59
N ASN A 56 33.31 9.78 3.46
CA ASN A 56 34.04 8.58 3.01
C ASN A 56 33.63 7.21 3.59
N SER A 57 32.60 6.62 3.01
CA SER A 57 32.62 5.19 2.68
C SER A 57 32.07 4.97 1.26
N LYS A 58 32.86 4.29 0.42
CA LYS A 58 32.57 4.03 -0.99
C LYS A 58 31.29 3.20 -1.13
N MET A 59 30.22 3.83 -1.61
CA MET A 59 28.98 3.18 -2.03
C MET A 59 29.15 2.75 -3.50
N GLY A 60 29.02 1.45 -3.77
CA GLY A 60 29.15 0.90 -5.12
C GLY A 60 27.93 1.24 -5.96
N TYR A 61 28.12 2.05 -7.00
CA TYR A 61 27.10 2.36 -8.00
C TYR A 61 27.10 1.30 -9.09
N LEU A 62 25.93 0.78 -9.45
CA LEU A 62 25.74 0.04 -10.69
C LEU A 62 24.73 0.78 -11.56
N ARG A 63 25.23 1.17 -12.75
CA ARG A 63 24.60 1.85 -13.89
C ARG A 63 24.17 3.31 -13.69
N ASP A 64 25.08 4.18 -14.12
CA ASP A 64 24.77 5.50 -14.67
C ASP A 64 24.74 5.34 -16.19
N ASP A 65 23.57 4.99 -16.76
CA ASP A 65 23.36 5.09 -18.21
C ASP A 65 22.91 6.54 -18.49
N THR A 66 23.88 7.44 -18.51
CA THR A 66 23.74 8.84 -18.94
C THR A 66 23.91 8.93 -20.46
N ASP A 67 22.90 8.49 -21.23
CA ASP A 67 22.58 9.09 -22.54
C ASP A 67 21.26 8.52 -23.12
N SER A 68 20.11 9.04 -22.69
CA SER A 68 18.97 9.24 -23.60
C SER A 68 18.01 10.24 -22.95
N THR A 69 17.73 11.33 -23.65
CA THR A 69 16.64 12.27 -23.33
C THR A 69 15.27 11.66 -23.68
N HIS A 70 15.06 10.39 -23.35
CA HIS A 70 13.72 9.83 -23.29
C HIS A 70 13.10 10.29 -21.97
N SER A 71 12.35 11.40 -22.03
CA SER A 71 11.51 11.82 -20.90
C SER A 71 10.57 10.67 -20.55
N PHE A 72 10.85 9.95 -19.47
CA PHE A 72 9.97 8.90 -18.99
C PHE A 72 8.58 9.50 -18.72
N PRO A 73 7.49 8.77 -19.05
CA PRO A 73 6.16 9.31 -18.84
C PRO A 73 6.01 9.72 -17.36
N PRO A 74 5.44 10.89 -17.07
CA PRO A 74 5.21 11.31 -15.69
C PRO A 74 4.22 10.35 -15.03
N CYS A 75 4.21 10.30 -13.70
CA CYS A 75 3.22 9.52 -12.96
C CYS A 75 1.78 10.02 -13.21
N GLY A 76 1.63 11.27 -13.62
CA GLY A 76 0.33 11.87 -13.91
C GLY A 76 -0.56 11.94 -12.66
N GLN A 77 -1.86 11.72 -12.87
CA GLN A 77 -2.85 11.83 -11.79
C GLN A 77 -2.70 10.74 -10.72
N ILE A 78 -2.04 9.61 -11.01
CA ILE A 78 -1.81 8.52 -10.04
C ILE A 78 -1.11 9.07 -8.79
N CYS A 79 -0.04 9.84 -8.98
CA CYS A 79 0.73 10.46 -7.89
C CYS A 79 0.13 11.78 -7.38
N ASN A 80 -0.93 12.29 -8.01
CA ASN A 80 -1.59 13.49 -7.53
C ASN A 80 -2.49 13.16 -6.33
N PHE A 81 -1.97 13.39 -5.12
CA PHE A 81 -2.64 13.11 -3.87
C PHE A 81 -3.67 14.18 -3.47
N SER A 82 -3.69 15.34 -4.13
CA SER A 82 -4.66 16.41 -3.85
C SER A 82 -6.02 16.17 -4.50
N MET A 83 -6.15 15.11 -5.32
CA MET A 83 -7.39 14.75 -5.97
C MET A 83 -8.23 13.87 -5.03
N HIS A 84 -9.46 14.30 -4.78
CA HIS A 84 -10.39 13.59 -3.90
C HIS A 84 -11.69 13.26 -4.63
N LYS A 85 -12.34 12.18 -4.18
CA LYS A 85 -13.64 11.77 -4.72
C LYS A 85 -14.67 12.86 -4.42
N LYS A 86 -15.47 13.23 -5.41
CA LYS A 86 -16.63 14.09 -5.15
C LYS A 86 -17.67 13.33 -4.35
N LYS A 87 -18.56 14.03 -3.66
CA LYS A 87 -19.54 13.40 -2.77
C LYS A 87 -20.47 12.46 -3.53
N GLU A 88 -20.84 12.85 -4.74
CA GLU A 88 -21.72 12.16 -5.67
C GLU A 88 -21.05 11.04 -6.48
N ASP A 89 -19.73 11.02 -6.56
CA ASP A 89 -19.01 10.00 -7.32
C ASP A 89 -18.94 8.67 -6.55
N LEU A 90 -19.07 7.54 -7.25
CA LEU A 90 -18.91 6.21 -6.65
C LEU A 90 -17.47 5.94 -6.21
N PHE A 91 -16.48 6.52 -6.90
CA PHE A 91 -15.06 6.35 -6.63
C PHE A 91 -14.25 7.54 -7.13
N LEU A 92 -13.04 7.72 -6.58
CA LEU A 92 -12.11 8.76 -7.05
C LEU A 92 -11.70 8.46 -8.50
N ARG A 93 -12.04 9.35 -9.43
CA ARG A 93 -11.65 9.23 -10.83
C ARG A 93 -10.27 9.86 -11.07
N LYS A 94 -9.38 9.11 -11.69
CA LYS A 94 -8.06 9.55 -12.15
C LYS A 94 -7.85 9.15 -13.60
N ASP A 95 -7.17 9.97 -14.36
CA ASP A 95 -6.78 9.66 -15.73
C ASP A 95 -5.64 8.63 -15.75
N PHE A 96 -5.99 7.37 -16.02
CA PHE A 96 -5.05 6.26 -16.15
C PHE A 96 -4.73 6.00 -17.62
N ASN A 97 -3.59 6.52 -18.07
CA ASN A 97 -3.05 6.17 -19.38
C ASN A 97 -2.26 4.85 -19.28
N CYS A 98 -2.90 3.72 -19.60
CA CYS A 98 -2.30 2.40 -19.46
C CYS A 98 -1.01 2.20 -20.24
N LYS A 99 -0.84 2.84 -21.40
CA LYS A 99 0.42 2.81 -22.16
C LYS A 99 1.55 3.42 -21.35
N ASN A 100 1.33 4.60 -20.77
CA ASN A 100 2.32 5.30 -19.94
C ASN A 100 2.59 4.54 -18.64
N ILE A 101 1.56 3.98 -18.01
CA ILE A 101 1.68 3.15 -16.79
C ILE A 101 2.56 1.94 -17.06
N PHE A 102 2.34 1.22 -18.16
CA PHE A 102 3.16 0.05 -18.51
C PHE A 102 4.60 0.43 -18.91
N LEU A 103 4.80 1.57 -19.59
CA LEU A 103 6.14 2.10 -19.86
C LEU A 103 6.90 2.43 -18.56
N ARG A 104 6.22 3.02 -17.57
CA ARG A 104 6.80 3.26 -16.24
C ARG A 104 7.05 1.99 -15.46
N LEU A 105 6.19 0.98 -15.56
CA LEU A 105 6.42 -0.32 -14.93
C LEU A 105 7.72 -0.97 -15.46
N LYS A 106 7.97 -0.86 -16.77
CA LYS A 106 9.19 -1.38 -17.41
C LYS A 106 10.43 -0.53 -17.10
N ASN A 107 10.23 0.75 -16.85
CA ASN A 107 11.28 1.72 -16.55
C ASN A 107 10.92 2.50 -15.27
N PRO A 108 10.94 1.81 -14.11
CA PRO A 108 10.46 2.39 -12.86
C PRO A 108 11.30 3.61 -12.48
N PRO A 109 10.68 4.75 -12.16
CA PRO A 109 11.43 5.91 -11.71
C PRO A 109 11.91 5.69 -10.28
N GLY A 110 13.14 6.09 -10.02
CA GLY A 110 13.76 5.94 -8.73
C GLY A 110 15.03 5.11 -8.79
N LYS A 111 15.79 5.15 -7.70
CA LYS A 111 17.05 4.42 -7.58
C LYS A 111 16.81 3.14 -6.79
N VAL A 112 17.49 2.06 -7.22
CA VAL A 112 17.62 0.84 -6.42
C VAL A 112 18.83 1.01 -5.51
N PHE A 113 18.67 0.68 -4.22
CA PHE A 113 19.73 0.73 -3.23
C PHE A 113 20.08 -0.68 -2.75
N ILE A 114 21.37 -1.00 -2.70
CA ILE A 114 21.88 -2.29 -2.22
C ILE A 114 22.97 -2.02 -1.16
N PRO A 115 22.72 -2.31 0.12
CA PRO A 115 21.46 -2.82 0.69
C PRO A 115 20.31 -1.80 0.61
N PRO A 116 19.05 -2.23 0.81
CA PRO A 116 17.91 -1.32 0.91
C PRO A 116 18.11 -0.23 1.97
N LEU A 117 17.45 0.91 1.78
CA LEU A 117 17.53 2.00 2.73
C LEU A 117 16.84 1.66 4.06
N ARG A 118 17.39 2.17 5.16
CA ARG A 118 16.81 2.07 6.51
C ARG A 118 15.81 3.19 6.80
N GLU A 119 15.93 4.31 6.12
CA GLU A 119 15.10 5.50 6.28
C GLU A 119 14.75 6.07 4.90
N PRO A 120 13.63 6.80 4.76
CA PRO A 120 13.31 7.48 3.52
C PRO A 120 14.45 8.44 3.13
N PRO A 121 14.81 8.55 1.84
CA PRO A 121 15.73 9.60 1.40
C PRO A 121 15.20 10.97 1.85
N PRO A 122 16.04 11.84 2.46
CA PRO A 122 15.59 13.14 2.96
C PRO A 122 14.83 13.98 1.93
N GLU A 123 15.25 13.91 0.67
CA GLU A 123 14.65 14.60 -0.47
C GLU A 123 13.26 14.07 -0.86
N LEU A 124 12.92 12.83 -0.50
CA LEU A 124 11.62 12.19 -0.77
C LEU A 124 10.77 12.04 0.49
N LEU A 125 11.25 12.49 1.65
CA LEU A 125 10.58 12.26 2.93
C LEU A 125 9.16 12.84 2.95
N LEU A 126 8.97 14.04 2.38
CA LEU A 126 7.65 14.66 2.28
C LEU A 126 6.71 13.82 1.41
N ASP A 127 7.15 13.31 0.28
CA ASP A 127 6.32 12.47 -0.58
C ASP A 127 5.94 11.15 0.12
N PHE A 128 6.90 10.52 0.79
CA PHE A 128 6.66 9.30 1.58
C PHE A 128 5.66 9.51 2.72
N THR A 129 5.66 10.69 3.32
CA THR A 129 4.82 11.04 4.48
C THR A 129 3.59 11.86 4.09
N GLN A 130 3.22 11.91 2.80
CA GLN A 130 2.10 12.70 2.27
C GLN A 130 2.15 14.15 2.78
N ASN A 131 3.24 14.83 2.42
CA ASN A 131 3.58 16.19 2.82
C ASN A 131 3.66 16.39 4.34
N GLY A 132 4.20 15.38 5.05
CA GLY A 132 4.35 15.39 6.51
C GLY A 132 3.08 15.07 7.30
N SER A 133 1.97 14.72 6.64
CA SER A 133 0.72 14.36 7.33
C SER A 133 0.77 12.98 8.00
N LEU A 134 1.62 12.07 7.53
CA LEU A 134 1.78 10.74 8.13
C LEU A 134 2.88 10.72 9.18
N MET A 135 2.55 10.15 10.32
CA MET A 135 3.57 9.64 11.23
C MET A 135 4.33 8.50 10.55
N TRP A 136 5.64 8.44 10.81
CA TRP A 136 6.48 7.37 10.30
C TRP A 136 7.46 6.85 11.35
N SER A 137 7.83 5.60 11.20
CA SER A 137 8.90 4.91 11.93
C SER A 137 9.68 4.03 10.95
N SER A 138 10.76 3.39 11.39
CA SER A 138 11.52 2.44 10.57
C SER A 138 11.42 1.03 11.16
N ASP A 139 11.22 0.03 10.30
CA ASP A 139 11.39 -1.40 10.61
C ASP A 139 12.20 -2.03 9.48
N TYR A 140 13.53 -2.02 9.61
CA TYR A 140 14.42 -2.44 8.53
C TYR A 140 14.37 -3.95 8.29
N ARG A 141 14.13 -4.32 7.03
CA ARG A 141 14.15 -5.67 6.49
C ARG A 141 14.89 -5.69 5.16
N ASP A 142 15.78 -6.65 4.97
CA ASP A 142 16.37 -6.94 3.67
C ASP A 142 15.64 -8.14 3.04
N GLY A 143 14.72 -7.85 2.13
CA GLY A 143 13.98 -8.84 1.36
C GLY A 143 14.58 -9.11 -0.01
N THR A 144 15.75 -8.52 -0.34
CA THR A 144 16.37 -8.68 -1.66
C THR A 144 16.76 -10.15 -1.87
N ARG A 145 16.14 -10.79 -2.87
CA ARG A 145 16.46 -12.19 -3.21
C ARG A 145 17.46 -12.21 -4.36
N LYS A 146 18.75 -12.27 -4.04
CA LYS A 146 19.79 -12.53 -5.07
C LYS A 146 19.66 -13.96 -5.58
N GLY A 147 18.98 -14.15 -6.72
CA GLY A 147 18.97 -15.40 -7.47
C GLY A 147 18.16 -16.57 -6.88
N ARG A 148 17.40 -16.37 -5.79
CA ARG A 148 16.53 -17.42 -5.24
C ARG A 148 15.25 -17.54 -6.06
N LYS A 149 15.25 -18.47 -7.02
CA LYS A 149 14.02 -18.95 -7.65
C LYS A 149 13.26 -19.79 -6.63
N VAL A 150 12.00 -19.45 -6.37
CA VAL A 150 11.12 -20.31 -5.58
C VAL A 150 10.53 -21.33 -6.55
N HIS A 151 10.58 -22.62 -6.21
CA HIS A 151 9.98 -23.69 -7.00
C HIS A 151 8.93 -24.40 -6.17
N ARG A 152 7.70 -24.48 -6.68
CA ARG A 152 6.54 -25.12 -6.06
C ARG A 152 6.22 -26.41 -6.79
N LYS A 153 6.53 -27.54 -6.14
CA LYS A 153 6.38 -28.87 -6.73
C LYS A 153 4.90 -29.29 -6.79
N SER A 154 4.56 -30.19 -7.71
CA SER A 154 3.18 -30.69 -7.87
C SER A 154 2.64 -31.31 -6.59
N ASP A 155 3.46 -32.07 -5.86
CA ASP A 155 3.06 -32.71 -4.60
C ASP A 155 2.69 -31.70 -3.53
N GLU A 156 3.49 -30.63 -3.38
CA GLU A 156 3.21 -29.55 -2.43
C GLU A 156 1.85 -28.91 -2.73
N ILE A 157 1.59 -28.61 -4.01
CA ILE A 157 0.35 -27.99 -4.46
C ILE A 157 -0.84 -28.93 -4.25
N ARG A 158 -0.69 -30.23 -4.55
CA ARG A 158 -1.71 -31.25 -4.28
C ARG A 158 -2.04 -31.36 -2.80
N THR A 159 -1.03 -31.35 -1.93
CA THR A 159 -1.24 -31.37 -0.48
C THR A 159 -2.00 -30.12 -0.03
N LEU A 160 -1.62 -28.92 -0.50
CA LEU A 160 -2.32 -27.69 -0.16
C LEU A 160 -3.78 -27.70 -0.63
N LEU A 161 -4.05 -28.20 -1.85
CA LEU A 161 -5.41 -28.35 -2.38
C LEU A 161 -6.27 -29.27 -1.52
N ALA A 162 -5.72 -30.41 -1.09
CA ALA A 162 -6.41 -31.36 -0.22
C ALA A 162 -6.61 -30.78 1.19
N ASP A 163 -5.58 -30.17 1.77
CA ASP A 163 -5.62 -29.56 3.09
C ASP A 163 -6.67 -28.45 3.16
N ASP A 164 -6.75 -27.58 2.15
CA ASP A 164 -7.66 -26.42 2.16
C ASP A 164 -9.16 -26.79 2.16
N LYS A 165 -9.49 -28.02 1.74
CA LYS A 165 -10.85 -28.58 1.81
C LYS A 165 -11.23 -29.03 3.22
N VAL A 166 -10.26 -29.33 4.07
CA VAL A 166 -10.47 -29.88 5.43
C VAL A 166 -10.16 -28.85 6.51
N LYS A 167 -9.16 -27.99 6.29
CA LYS A 167 -8.70 -26.93 7.20
C LYS A 167 -8.30 -25.70 6.40
N SER A 168 -8.32 -24.51 7.00
CA SER A 168 -7.81 -23.33 6.30
C SER A 168 -6.30 -23.41 6.10
N ILE A 169 -5.81 -23.24 4.87
CA ILE A 169 -4.38 -23.06 4.59
C ILE A 169 -3.95 -21.59 4.63
N ALA A 170 -4.88 -20.68 4.95
CA ALA A 170 -4.63 -19.26 4.91
C ALA A 170 -3.46 -18.85 5.81
N LYS A 171 -2.64 -17.91 5.31
CA LYS A 171 -1.55 -17.31 6.07
C LYS A 171 -2.04 -16.06 6.79
N TYR A 172 -1.24 -15.50 7.70
CA TYR A 172 -1.63 -14.30 8.47
C TYR A 172 -2.87 -14.53 9.35
N ASP A 173 -2.93 -15.68 10.03
CA ASP A 173 -3.93 -16.02 11.04
C ASP A 173 -5.37 -15.63 10.64
N ILE A 174 -6.06 -14.87 11.50
CA ILE A 174 -7.44 -14.47 11.29
C ILE A 174 -7.61 -13.53 10.09
N GLN A 175 -6.57 -12.77 9.73
CA GLN A 175 -6.61 -11.85 8.60
C GLN A 175 -6.71 -12.62 7.28
N GLY A 176 -5.89 -13.66 7.08
CA GLY A 176 -6.01 -14.48 5.87
C GLY A 176 -7.23 -15.38 5.87
N VAL A 177 -7.70 -15.85 7.03
CA VAL A 177 -9.00 -16.55 7.12
C VAL A 177 -10.14 -15.63 6.68
N GLY A 178 -10.14 -14.36 7.13
CA GLY A 178 -11.11 -13.36 6.68
C GLY A 178 -11.03 -13.10 5.18
N TYR A 179 -9.83 -13.09 4.60
CA TYR A 179 -9.67 -12.97 3.15
C TYR A 179 -10.16 -14.20 2.39
N LYS A 180 -9.91 -15.42 2.89
CA LYS A 180 -10.48 -16.65 2.32
C LYS A 180 -12.01 -16.61 2.34
N GLN A 181 -12.61 -16.15 3.45
CA GLN A 181 -14.05 -15.98 3.58
C GLN A 181 -14.60 -14.98 2.56
N LEU A 182 -13.92 -13.85 2.37
CA LEU A 182 -14.25 -12.89 1.33
C LEU A 182 -14.22 -13.52 -0.07
N LEU A 183 -13.14 -14.22 -0.44
CA LEU A 183 -13.05 -14.88 -1.74
C LEU A 183 -14.18 -15.92 -1.92
N SER A 184 -14.49 -16.69 -0.88
CA SER A 184 -15.55 -17.70 -0.91
C SER A 184 -16.94 -17.09 -1.11
N LYS A 185 -17.21 -15.91 -0.53
CA LYS A 185 -18.46 -15.17 -0.73
C LYS A 185 -18.66 -14.76 -2.21
N TYR A 186 -17.58 -14.55 -2.95
CA TYR A 186 -17.61 -14.18 -4.37
C TYR A 186 -17.25 -15.35 -5.29
N GLN A 187 -17.42 -16.60 -4.84
CA GLN A 187 -17.08 -17.79 -5.62
C GLN A 187 -17.73 -17.79 -7.01
N ASP A 188 -19.01 -17.41 -7.12
CA ASP A 188 -19.70 -17.36 -8.41
C ASP A 188 -19.06 -16.35 -9.40
N GLN A 189 -18.39 -15.33 -8.87
CA GLN A 189 -17.64 -14.36 -9.66
C GLN A 189 -16.20 -14.79 -9.94
N LEU A 190 -15.76 -15.94 -9.45
CA LEU A 190 -14.41 -16.50 -9.64
C LEU A 190 -14.44 -17.80 -10.47
N LYS A 191 -15.47 -18.62 -10.28
CA LYS A 191 -15.60 -19.93 -10.91
C LYS A 191 -15.55 -19.82 -12.44
N GLY A 192 -14.74 -20.67 -13.06
CA GLY A 192 -14.59 -20.72 -14.52
C GLY A 192 -13.73 -19.62 -15.13
N LYS A 193 -13.14 -18.73 -14.31
CA LYS A 193 -12.35 -17.59 -14.78
C LYS A 193 -10.85 -17.80 -14.66
N SER A 194 -10.09 -16.98 -15.37
CA SER A 194 -8.63 -16.90 -15.26
C SER A 194 -8.24 -15.53 -14.73
N GLY A 195 -7.39 -15.50 -13.70
CA GLY A 195 -6.99 -14.25 -13.05
C GLY A 195 -5.53 -14.23 -12.64
N MET A 196 -5.14 -13.14 -11.99
CA MET A 196 -3.78 -12.98 -11.50
C MET A 196 -3.71 -12.79 -9.98
N VAL A 197 -2.63 -13.30 -9.38
CA VAL A 197 -2.31 -13.11 -7.96
C VAL A 197 -1.05 -12.25 -7.85
N ILE A 198 -1.13 -11.13 -7.14
CA ILE A 198 -0.03 -10.19 -6.95
C ILE A 198 0.63 -10.45 -5.59
N GLY A 199 1.90 -10.82 -5.64
CA GLY A 199 2.73 -11.12 -4.49
C GLY A 199 2.50 -12.54 -3.99
N SER A 200 3.54 -13.39 -4.06
CA SER A 200 3.44 -14.78 -3.63
C SER A 200 4.75 -15.28 -3.04
N ILE A 201 4.78 -15.36 -1.72
CA ILE A 201 5.83 -16.08 -1.01
C ILE A 201 5.48 -17.57 -0.93
N SER A 202 4.23 -17.93 -0.72
CA SER A 202 3.69 -19.29 -0.70
C SER A 202 2.31 -19.30 -1.37
N PRO A 203 1.92 -20.35 -2.10
CA PRO A 203 0.81 -20.28 -3.05
C PRO A 203 -0.58 -20.50 -2.41
N TRP A 204 -0.79 -19.96 -1.21
CA TRP A 204 -2.02 -20.23 -0.46
C TRP A 204 -3.24 -19.52 -1.08
N VAL A 205 -3.06 -18.31 -1.64
CA VAL A 205 -4.13 -17.58 -2.34
C VAL A 205 -4.47 -18.29 -3.64
N GLU A 206 -3.45 -18.68 -4.40
CA GLU A 206 -3.56 -19.42 -5.65
C GLU A 206 -4.33 -20.72 -5.45
N VAL A 207 -3.97 -21.51 -4.43
CA VAL A 207 -4.63 -22.77 -4.11
C VAL A 207 -6.08 -22.57 -3.66
N ILE A 208 -6.37 -21.57 -2.83
CA ILE A 208 -7.75 -21.24 -2.45
C ILE A 208 -8.58 -20.91 -3.69
N LEU A 209 -8.04 -20.10 -4.60
CA LEU A 209 -8.73 -19.73 -5.85
C LEU A 209 -9.03 -20.97 -6.71
N LEU A 210 -8.08 -21.90 -6.85
CA LEU A 210 -8.31 -23.17 -7.55
C LEU A 210 -9.44 -23.99 -6.90
N ASN A 211 -9.48 -24.09 -5.57
CA ASN A 211 -10.56 -24.76 -4.84
C ASN A 211 -11.92 -24.06 -4.99
N LEU A 212 -11.94 -22.75 -5.23
CA LEU A 212 -13.15 -21.99 -5.57
C LEU A 212 -13.60 -22.17 -7.02
N GLY A 213 -12.83 -22.91 -7.83
CA GLY A 213 -13.17 -23.24 -9.22
C GLY A 213 -12.60 -22.29 -10.26
N VAL A 214 -11.58 -21.48 -9.90
CA VAL A 214 -10.77 -20.74 -10.87
C VAL A 214 -10.01 -21.74 -11.74
N ILE A 215 -10.03 -21.52 -13.07
CA ILE A 215 -9.44 -22.48 -14.01
C ILE A 215 -7.95 -22.26 -14.21
N HIS A 216 -7.46 -21.02 -14.05
CA HIS A 216 -6.04 -20.68 -14.16
C HIS A 216 -5.69 -19.46 -13.31
N VAL A 217 -4.52 -19.50 -12.65
CA VAL A 217 -3.96 -18.37 -11.90
C VAL A 217 -2.55 -18.05 -12.42
N THR A 218 -2.36 -16.79 -12.82
CA THR A 218 -1.04 -16.24 -13.14
C THR A 218 -0.52 -15.45 -11.94
N THR A 219 0.48 -15.97 -11.24
CA THR A 219 1.16 -15.24 -10.18
C THR A 219 2.13 -14.21 -10.77
N VAL A 220 2.12 -12.99 -10.23
CA VAL A 220 3.07 -11.93 -10.55
C VAL A 220 3.75 -11.44 -9.28
N ASP A 221 5.07 -11.32 -9.31
CA ASP A 221 5.91 -10.92 -8.18
C ASP A 221 7.21 -10.27 -8.69
N TYR A 222 7.96 -9.61 -7.81
CA TYR A 222 9.31 -9.12 -8.12
C TYR A 222 10.30 -10.27 -8.36
N ASN A 223 10.03 -11.44 -7.75
CA ASN A 223 10.90 -12.60 -7.85
C ASN A 223 10.20 -13.77 -8.56
N PRO A 224 10.92 -14.54 -9.39
CA PRO A 224 10.34 -15.67 -10.09
C PRO A 224 9.88 -16.77 -9.13
N VAL A 225 8.64 -17.23 -9.36
CA VAL A 225 8.04 -18.40 -8.72
C VAL A 225 7.73 -19.43 -9.79
N LEU A 226 8.34 -20.61 -9.74
CA LEU A 226 8.08 -21.70 -10.68
C LEU A 226 7.04 -22.64 -10.09
N PHE A 227 6.12 -23.12 -10.92
CA PHE A 227 5.06 -24.04 -10.52
C PHE A 227 5.08 -25.29 -11.39
N ASP A 228 5.07 -26.47 -10.75
CA ASP A 228 4.80 -27.73 -11.43
C ASP A 228 3.29 -28.04 -11.33
N HIS A 229 2.43 -27.16 -11.84
CA HIS A 229 0.99 -27.38 -11.84
C HIS A 229 0.33 -26.72 -13.06
N PRO A 230 -0.50 -27.42 -13.84
CA PRO A 230 -0.98 -26.93 -15.13
C PRO A 230 -1.88 -25.68 -15.04
N GLN A 231 -2.51 -25.46 -13.88
CA GLN A 231 -3.40 -24.31 -13.65
C GLN A 231 -2.70 -23.12 -12.97
N LEU A 232 -1.40 -23.22 -12.69
CA LEU A 232 -0.63 -22.14 -12.06
C LEU A 232 0.55 -21.78 -12.96
N SER A 233 0.71 -20.48 -13.23
CA SER A 233 1.87 -19.96 -13.95
C SER A 233 2.44 -18.75 -13.23
N PHE A 234 3.65 -18.36 -13.63
CA PHE A 234 4.25 -17.12 -13.20
C PHE A 234 4.62 -16.27 -14.41
N GLU A 235 4.43 -14.97 -14.28
CA GLU A 235 4.97 -13.97 -15.20
C GLU A 235 5.47 -12.76 -14.42
N PHE A 236 6.54 -12.11 -14.91
CA PHE A 236 6.85 -10.78 -14.43
C PHE A 236 5.74 -9.82 -14.85
N MET A 237 5.40 -8.88 -13.98
CA MET A 237 4.33 -7.91 -14.26
C MET A 237 4.61 -7.09 -15.54
N SER A 238 5.88 -6.79 -15.83
CA SER A 238 6.31 -6.12 -17.07
C SER A 238 6.08 -6.96 -18.32
N ASP A 239 6.34 -8.27 -18.25
CA ASP A 239 6.17 -9.18 -19.40
C ASP A 239 4.68 -9.37 -19.71
N LEU A 240 3.87 -9.50 -18.66
CA LEU A 240 2.42 -9.55 -18.78
C LEU A 240 1.87 -8.24 -19.39
N ALA A 241 2.39 -7.08 -18.96
CA ALA A 241 2.03 -5.79 -19.54
C ALA A 241 2.36 -5.70 -21.03
N ASP A 242 3.53 -6.17 -21.45
CA ASP A 242 3.94 -6.20 -22.87
C ASP A 242 3.01 -7.11 -23.70
N LYS A 243 2.61 -8.26 -23.15
CA LYS A 243 1.65 -9.17 -23.80
C LYS A 243 0.25 -8.55 -23.93
N ILE A 244 -0.28 -7.96 -22.87
CA ILE A 244 -1.59 -7.29 -22.88
C ILE A 244 -1.60 -6.10 -23.84
N THR A 245 -0.51 -5.33 -23.89
CA THR A 245 -0.36 -4.21 -24.83
C THR A 245 -0.47 -4.68 -26.28
N LYS A 246 0.12 -5.83 -26.61
CA LYS A 246 0.05 -6.44 -27.95
C LYS A 246 -1.30 -7.10 -28.24
N ASN A 247 -1.96 -7.62 -27.21
CA ASN A 247 -3.24 -8.32 -27.34
C ASN A 247 -4.11 -8.10 -26.11
N GLN A 248 -5.06 -7.17 -26.19
CA GLN A 248 -6.01 -6.88 -25.11
C GLN A 248 -6.94 -8.04 -24.76
N LYS A 249 -7.04 -9.10 -25.59
CA LYS A 249 -7.78 -10.31 -25.22
C LYS A 249 -7.17 -11.05 -24.02
N LEU A 250 -5.93 -10.72 -23.66
CA LEU A 250 -5.21 -11.26 -22.51
C LEU A 250 -5.48 -10.52 -21.19
N LEU A 251 -6.38 -9.53 -21.19
CA LEU A 251 -6.84 -8.91 -19.94
C LEU A 251 -7.41 -9.95 -18.98
N MET A 252 -7.12 -9.78 -17.69
CA MET A 252 -7.49 -10.73 -16.63
C MET A 252 -8.95 -10.55 -16.22
N ASP A 253 -9.62 -11.66 -15.90
CA ASP A 253 -11.01 -11.64 -15.43
C ASP A 253 -11.15 -11.13 -13.99
N PHE A 254 -10.08 -11.26 -13.20
CA PHE A 254 -9.97 -10.75 -11.84
C PHE A 254 -8.50 -10.61 -11.43
N ALA A 255 -8.27 -9.89 -10.33
CA ALA A 255 -7.00 -9.86 -9.61
C ALA A 255 -7.22 -10.16 -8.14
N ALA A 256 -6.23 -10.76 -7.49
CA ALA A 256 -6.22 -10.98 -6.04
C ALA A 256 -4.85 -10.59 -5.46
N SER A 257 -4.85 -9.94 -4.31
CA SER A 257 -3.61 -9.64 -3.59
C SER A 257 -3.87 -9.56 -2.10
N PHE A 258 -2.95 -10.12 -1.30
CA PHE A 258 -3.04 -10.07 0.15
C PHE A 258 -1.66 -9.77 0.75
N SER A 259 -1.57 -8.66 1.49
CA SER A 259 -0.34 -8.18 2.15
C SER A 259 0.86 -8.17 1.19
N SER A 260 0.77 -7.34 0.15
CA SER A 260 1.78 -7.22 -0.91
C SER A 260 1.96 -5.78 -1.40
N LEU A 261 0.88 -5.09 -1.79
CA LEU A 261 0.96 -3.73 -2.36
C LEU A 261 1.55 -2.70 -1.39
N GLU A 262 1.36 -2.88 -0.08
CA GLU A 262 1.88 -1.99 0.96
C GLU A 262 3.40 -1.88 1.00
N HIS A 263 4.10 -2.83 0.38
CA HIS A 263 5.56 -2.86 0.33
C HIS A 263 6.13 -2.11 -0.88
N SER A 264 5.33 -1.87 -1.93
CA SER A 264 5.82 -1.36 -3.20
C SER A 264 6.44 0.04 -3.09
N GLY A 265 7.64 0.21 -3.63
CA GLY A 265 8.38 1.46 -3.62
C GLY A 265 9.13 1.76 -2.32
N LEU A 266 9.15 0.83 -1.36
CA LEU A 266 9.93 0.96 -0.12
C LEU A 266 11.34 0.38 -0.23
N GLY A 267 11.68 -0.26 -1.36
CA GLY A 267 13.01 -0.79 -1.65
C GLY A 267 13.35 -2.12 -0.96
N ARG A 268 12.49 -2.60 -0.07
CA ARG A 268 12.72 -3.84 0.71
C ARG A 268 13.00 -5.06 -0.16
N TYR A 269 12.38 -5.16 -1.33
CA TYR A 269 12.52 -6.32 -2.20
C TYR A 269 13.50 -6.11 -3.36
N GLY A 270 14.22 -4.99 -3.35
CA GLY A 270 15.12 -4.58 -4.45
C GLY A 270 14.40 -3.78 -5.54
N ASP A 271 13.15 -3.39 -5.27
CA ASP A 271 12.41 -2.41 -6.05
C ASP A 271 13.04 -1.00 -5.92
N PRO A 272 12.90 -0.13 -6.93
CA PRO A 272 13.33 1.25 -6.81
C PRO A 272 12.52 2.00 -5.75
N ILE A 273 13.17 2.95 -5.07
CA ILE A 273 12.49 3.83 -4.11
C ILE A 273 11.47 4.70 -4.84
N ASN A 274 10.20 4.55 -4.46
CA ASN A 274 9.07 5.28 -5.03
C ASN A 274 7.98 5.52 -3.95
N PRO A 275 7.77 6.78 -3.52
CA PRO A 275 6.71 7.13 -2.57
C PRO A 275 5.31 6.66 -2.96
N TYR A 276 5.05 6.54 -4.26
CA TYR A 276 3.76 6.21 -4.87
C TYR A 276 3.71 4.78 -5.45
N GLY A 277 4.70 3.93 -5.15
CA GLY A 277 4.82 2.60 -5.76
C GLY A 277 3.59 1.70 -5.55
N ASP A 278 2.91 1.82 -4.41
CA ASP A 278 1.66 1.12 -4.10
C ASP A 278 0.48 1.61 -4.96
N LEU A 279 0.39 2.93 -5.18
CA LEU A 279 -0.63 3.55 -6.04
C LEU A 279 -0.41 3.20 -7.51
N GLU A 280 0.84 3.23 -7.96
CA GLU A 280 1.20 2.78 -9.31
C GLU A 280 0.91 1.29 -9.51
N ALA A 281 1.19 0.44 -8.51
CA ALA A 281 0.86 -0.99 -8.57
C ALA A 281 -0.66 -1.22 -8.72
N ALA A 282 -1.49 -0.49 -7.95
CA ALA A 282 -2.94 -0.58 -8.08
C ALA A 282 -3.44 -0.12 -9.47
N ALA A 283 -2.83 0.93 -10.04
CA ALA A 283 -3.14 1.40 -11.39
C ALA A 283 -2.68 0.42 -12.49
N GLN A 284 -1.53 -0.24 -12.31
CA GLN A 284 -1.06 -1.30 -13.20
C GLN A 284 -2.04 -2.47 -13.21
N ILE A 285 -2.51 -2.90 -12.03
CA ILE A 285 -3.55 -3.93 -11.89
C ILE A 285 -4.82 -3.49 -12.62
N TRP A 286 -5.25 -2.24 -12.44
CA TRP A 286 -6.43 -1.70 -13.11
C TRP A 286 -6.32 -1.81 -14.63
N CYS A 287 -5.15 -1.49 -15.19
CA CYS A 287 -4.87 -1.57 -16.62
C CYS A 287 -4.83 -3.00 -17.16
N MET A 288 -4.57 -4.01 -16.32
CA MET A 288 -4.51 -5.43 -16.70
C MET A 288 -5.85 -6.15 -16.57
N LEU A 289 -6.87 -5.50 -16.01
CA LEU A 289 -8.19 -6.08 -15.78
C LEU A 289 -9.18 -5.78 -16.91
N LYS A 290 -10.06 -6.73 -17.22
CA LYS A 290 -11.22 -6.49 -18.10
C LYS A 290 -12.16 -5.44 -17.48
N PRO A 291 -12.90 -4.65 -18.28
CA PRO A 291 -13.92 -3.73 -17.75
C PRO A 291 -14.90 -4.47 -16.81
N GLY A 292 -15.21 -3.87 -15.66
CA GLY A 292 -16.08 -4.48 -14.64
C GLY A 292 -15.50 -5.67 -13.87
N ALA A 293 -14.26 -6.10 -14.15
CA ALA A 293 -13.59 -7.15 -13.39
C ALA A 293 -13.39 -6.75 -11.92
N LEU A 294 -13.29 -7.78 -11.06
CA LEU A 294 -13.10 -7.57 -9.63
C LEU A 294 -11.62 -7.69 -9.24
N PHE A 295 -11.20 -6.83 -8.33
CA PHE A 295 -9.93 -6.89 -7.63
C PHE A 295 -10.19 -7.14 -6.15
N TYR A 296 -9.75 -8.31 -5.67
CA TYR A 296 -9.78 -8.69 -4.27
C TYR A 296 -8.47 -8.21 -3.62
N LEU A 297 -8.56 -7.33 -2.64
CA LEU A 297 -7.40 -6.69 -2.03
C LEU A 297 -7.45 -6.85 -0.52
N GLY A 298 -6.37 -7.37 0.09
CA GLY A 298 -6.14 -7.31 1.53
C GLY A 298 -4.88 -6.53 1.83
N ILE A 299 -4.98 -5.45 2.61
CA ILE A 299 -3.86 -4.57 2.99
C ILE A 299 -3.94 -4.17 4.46
N PRO A 300 -2.84 -3.70 5.07
CA PRO A 300 -2.89 -3.16 6.42
C PRO A 300 -3.67 -1.84 6.47
N VAL A 301 -4.57 -1.66 7.43
CA VAL A 301 -5.44 -0.47 7.47
C VAL A 301 -5.61 0.07 8.88
N ASN A 302 -5.89 1.36 8.97
CA ASN A 302 -6.38 2.03 10.15
C ASN A 302 -7.69 2.75 9.78
N PHE A 303 -8.81 2.03 9.83
CA PHE A 303 -10.11 2.56 9.43
C PHE A 303 -10.59 3.66 10.37
N GLY A 304 -11.25 4.67 9.82
CA GLY A 304 -11.82 5.78 10.58
C GLY A 304 -10.84 6.92 10.89
N THR A 305 -9.55 6.79 10.56
CA THR A 305 -8.59 7.90 10.64
C THR A 305 -8.19 8.36 9.23
N PRO A 306 -8.16 9.68 8.95
CA PRO A 306 -7.62 10.19 7.69
C PRO A 306 -6.17 9.74 7.48
N GLU A 307 -5.37 9.85 8.54
CA GLU A 307 -3.95 9.55 8.54
C GLU A 307 -3.70 8.04 8.64
N GLY A 308 -2.71 7.59 7.88
CA GLY A 308 -2.13 6.25 8.00
C GLY A 308 -0.81 6.28 8.77
N TRP A 309 -0.02 5.23 8.59
CA TRP A 309 1.34 5.16 9.12
C TRP A 309 2.29 4.62 8.06
N LEU A 310 3.48 5.20 7.99
CA LEU A 310 4.59 4.64 7.23
C LEU A 310 5.54 3.92 8.20
N VAL A 311 5.66 2.61 8.08
CA VAL A 311 6.72 1.85 8.76
C VAL A 311 7.79 1.61 7.71
N PHE A 312 8.67 2.61 7.52
CA PHE A 312 9.59 2.66 6.40
C PHE A 312 10.49 1.44 6.33
N ASN A 313 10.78 1.11 5.07
CA ASN A 313 11.26 -0.14 4.54
C ASN A 313 10.25 -1.29 4.65
N ALA A 314 9.58 -1.49 5.79
CA ALA A 314 8.72 -2.64 5.98
C ALA A 314 7.41 -2.57 5.19
N HIS A 315 6.54 -1.60 5.48
CA HIS A 315 5.19 -1.51 4.93
C HIS A 315 4.47 -0.18 5.21
N ARG A 316 3.33 0.03 4.56
CA ARG A 316 2.37 1.10 4.84
C ARG A 316 1.14 0.55 5.58
N ILE A 317 0.59 1.36 6.50
CA ILE A 317 -0.72 1.15 7.13
C ILE A 317 -1.63 2.26 6.63
N TYR A 318 -2.74 1.90 6.00
CA TYR A 318 -3.54 2.84 5.22
C TYR A 318 -4.65 3.45 6.06
N GLY A 319 -4.64 4.78 6.21
CA GLY A 319 -5.79 5.57 6.64
C GLY A 319 -6.72 5.91 5.47
N GLU A 320 -7.88 6.52 5.75
CA GLU A 320 -8.91 6.83 4.76
C GLU A 320 -8.37 7.62 3.55
N ALA A 321 -7.46 8.57 3.80
CA ALA A 321 -6.90 9.40 2.73
C ALA A 321 -6.12 8.57 1.71
N ARG A 322 -5.32 7.58 2.14
CA ARG A 322 -4.57 6.72 1.21
C ARG A 322 -5.41 5.57 0.66
N ILE A 323 -6.41 5.10 1.40
CA ILE A 323 -7.40 4.13 0.89
C ILE A 323 -8.14 4.71 -0.32
N GLU A 324 -8.58 5.96 -0.26
CA GLU A 324 -9.22 6.63 -1.40
C GLU A 324 -8.30 6.65 -2.63
N GLN A 325 -6.99 6.88 -2.44
CA GLN A 325 -6.03 6.92 -3.53
C GLN A 325 -5.71 5.55 -4.12
N ILE A 326 -5.48 4.52 -3.29
CA ILE A 326 -5.13 3.17 -3.78
C ILE A 326 -6.32 2.47 -4.44
N THR A 327 -7.54 2.89 -4.10
CA THR A 327 -8.79 2.40 -4.71
C THR A 327 -9.29 3.30 -5.85
N ALA A 328 -8.50 4.29 -6.29
CA ALA A 328 -8.89 5.15 -7.41
C ALA A 328 -9.24 4.35 -8.67
N ASN A 329 -10.29 4.79 -9.37
CA ASN A 329 -10.93 4.11 -10.50
C ASN A 329 -11.56 2.74 -10.20
N TYR A 330 -11.73 2.38 -8.92
CA TYR A 330 -12.50 1.22 -8.50
C TYR A 330 -13.70 1.60 -7.64
N GLU A 331 -14.87 1.06 -7.97
CA GLU A 331 -16.02 1.05 -7.07
C GLU A 331 -15.76 0.07 -5.92
N ILE A 332 -15.86 0.53 -4.68
CA ILE A 332 -15.73 -0.34 -3.50
C ILE A 332 -17.07 -1.04 -3.26
N LEU A 333 -17.16 -2.33 -3.59
CA LEU A 333 -18.34 -3.16 -3.33
C LEU A 333 -18.38 -3.68 -1.90
N GLU A 334 -17.21 -3.97 -1.34
CA GLU A 334 -17.05 -4.45 0.02
C GLU A 334 -15.77 -3.92 0.62
N ARG A 335 -15.83 -3.62 1.92
CA ARG A 335 -14.70 -3.20 2.74
C ARG A 335 -14.96 -3.70 4.15
N THR A 336 -14.16 -4.66 4.59
CA THR A 336 -14.38 -5.35 5.86
C THR A 336 -13.08 -5.41 6.66
N PRO A 337 -13.06 -4.98 7.93
CA PRO A 337 -11.90 -5.18 8.79
C PRO A 337 -11.73 -6.67 9.08
N VAL A 338 -10.49 -7.15 9.02
CA VAL A 338 -10.13 -8.53 9.40
C VAL A 338 -8.97 -8.48 10.39
N GLY A 339 -9.18 -9.07 11.57
CA GLY A 339 -8.25 -8.92 12.69
C GLY A 339 -8.08 -7.46 13.12
N ARG A 340 -6.90 -7.12 13.65
CA ARG A 340 -6.62 -5.77 14.18
C ARG A 340 -5.99 -4.79 13.19
N LEU A 341 -5.38 -5.31 12.12
CA LEU A 341 -4.45 -4.52 11.32
C LEU A 341 -4.72 -4.62 9.82
N HIS A 342 -5.72 -5.36 9.35
CA HIS A 342 -6.00 -5.51 7.91
C HIS A 342 -7.44 -5.16 7.56
N GLY A 343 -7.62 -4.65 6.36
CA GLY A 343 -8.89 -4.51 5.69
C GLY A 343 -8.86 -5.34 4.42
N VAL A 344 -9.97 -6.04 4.15
CA VAL A 344 -10.18 -6.73 2.88
C VAL A 344 -11.25 -6.01 2.08
N PHE A 345 -11.03 -5.91 0.78
CA PHE A 345 -11.82 -5.12 -0.15
C PHE A 345 -12.21 -5.97 -1.36
N VAL A 346 -13.40 -5.70 -1.88
CA VAL A 346 -13.79 -6.11 -3.23
C VAL A 346 -14.00 -4.85 -4.04
N LEU A 347 -13.14 -4.69 -5.04
CA LEU A 347 -13.02 -3.49 -5.85
C LEU A 347 -13.47 -3.84 -7.27
N ARG A 348 -14.51 -3.18 -7.80
CA ARG A 348 -14.91 -3.35 -9.19
C ARG A 348 -14.23 -2.30 -10.05
N LYS A 349 -13.55 -2.74 -11.11
CA LYS A 349 -12.97 -1.84 -12.11
C LYS A 349 -14.06 -0.93 -12.68
N GLY A 350 -13.91 0.37 -12.48
CA GLY A 350 -14.80 1.38 -13.06
C GLY A 350 -14.86 1.26 -14.57
N LEU A 351 -16.07 1.41 -15.12
CA LEU A 351 -16.34 1.40 -16.57
C LEU A 351 -15.87 2.70 -17.23
#